data_AF-A0A512NSD7-F1
#
_entry.id   AF-A0A512NSD7-F1
#
_cell.length_a   1.000
_cell.length_b   1.000
_cell.length_c   1.000
_cell.angle_alpha   90.00
_cell.angle_beta   90.00
_cell.angle_gamma   90.00
#
_symmetry.space_group_name_H-M   'P 1'
#
loop_
_entity.id
_entity.type
_entity.pdbx_description
1 polymer ?
#
loop_
_entity_poly.entity_id
_entity_poly.type
_entity_poly.pdbx_seq_one_letter_code
_entity_poly.pdbx_strand_id
1 'polypeptide(L)' 'MTTLFEAQSQEVDQKKRQHMVWEIDRQLQEDIARPIVSNQIAAGCWHPYVKSYTIQTNSIYNGWRFEDFWLDR' A
#
# COMPACT_ATOMS: atom_id res chain seq x y z
N MET A 1 -16.98 10.71 11.08
CA MET A 1 -15.95 9.87 10.43
C MET A 1 -16.52 9.07 9.26
N THR A 2 -17.50 8.17 9.48
CA THR A 2 -18.12 7.32 8.42
C THR A 2 -18.61 8.10 7.20
N THR A 3 -19.29 9.23 7.40
CA THR A 3 -19.78 10.09 6.32
C THR A 3 -18.67 10.66 5.42
N LEU A 4 -17.49 10.96 5.97
CA LEU A 4 -16.34 11.45 5.19
C LEU A 4 -15.76 10.35 4.30
N PHE A 5 -15.71 9.11 4.81
CA PHE A 5 -15.27 7.95 4.05
C PHE A 5 -16.23 7.62 2.90
N GLU A 6 -17.54 7.76 3.11
CA GLU A 6 -18.55 7.57 2.08
C GLU A 6 -18.40 8.64 0.99
N ALA A 7 -18.27 9.91 1.37
CA ALA A 7 -18.10 11.02 0.44
C ALA A 7 -16.85 10.86 -0.45
N GLN A 8 -15.69 10.54 0.13
CA GLN A 8 -14.47 10.31 -0.68
C GLN A 8 -14.61 9.08 -1.58
N SER A 9 -15.33 8.04 -1.15
CA SER A 9 -15.54 6.83 -1.98
C SER A 9 -16.37 7.11 -3.23
N GLN A 10 -17.28 8.09 -3.16
CA GLN A 10 -18.15 8.51 -4.27
C GLN A 10 -17.50 9.56 -5.19
N GLU A 11 -16.43 10.23 -4.75
CA GLU A 11 -15.77 11.28 -5.53
C GLU A 11 -15.06 10.69 -6.75
N VAL A 12 -15.37 11.17 -7.96
CA VAL A 12 -14.82 10.64 -9.22
C VAL A 12 -13.51 11.31 -9.62
N ASP A 13 -13.29 12.56 -9.23
CA ASP A 13 -12.04 13.27 -9.49
C ASP A 13 -10.93 12.73 -8.58
N GLN A 14 -9.90 12.15 -9.17
CA GLN A 14 -8.82 11.51 -8.42
C GLN A 14 -8.03 12.47 -7.54
N LYS A 15 -7.76 13.70 -8.01
CA LYS A 15 -6.98 14.69 -7.24
C LYS A 15 -7.80 15.18 -6.07
N LYS A 16 -9.08 15.48 -6.30
CA LYS A 16 -10.00 15.89 -5.24
C LYS A 16 -10.17 14.77 -4.21
N ARG A 17 -10.36 13.53 -4.65
CA ARG A 17 -10.42 12.35 -3.77
C ARG A 17 -9.16 12.21 -2.92
N GLN A 18 -7.98 12.36 -3.51
CA GLN A 18 -6.70 12.30 -2.78
C GLN A 18 -6.65 13.35 -1.65
N HIS A 19 -7.00 14.61 -1.94
CA HIS A 19 -7.04 15.66 -0.93
C HIS A 19 -8.04 15.36 0.20
N MET A 20 -9.21 14.79 -0.13
CA MET A 20 -10.18 14.37 0.89
C MET A 20 -9.61 13.26 1.79
N VAL A 21 -8.93 12.26 1.21
CA VAL A 21 -8.30 11.18 1.99
C VAL A 21 -7.22 11.72 2.92
N TRP A 22 -6.39 12.67 2.46
CA TRP A 22 -5.36 13.30 3.32
C TRP A 22 -5.95 14.05 4.51
N GLU A 23 -7.05 14.75 4.31
CA GLU A 23 -7.71 15.47 5.40
C GLU A 23 -8.32 14.51 6.42
N ILE A 24 -8.91 13.39 5.97
CA ILE A 24 -9.42 12.36 6.86
C ILE A 24 -8.28 11.70 7.65
N ASP A 25 -7.17 11.36 6.97
CA ASP A 25 -5.99 10.77 7.60
C ASP A 25 -5.38 11.72 8.65
N ARG A 26 -5.29 13.03 8.35
CA ARG A 26 -4.85 14.06 9.32
C ARG A 26 -5.70 14.02 10.59
N GLN A 27 -7.03 14.04 10.45
CA GLN A 27 -7.95 14.01 11.59
C GLN A 27 -7.78 12.72 12.41
N LEU A 28 -7.65 11.56 11.77
CA LEU A 28 -7.42 10.29 12.47
C LEU A 28 -6.11 10.27 13.26
N GLN A 29 -5.06 10.88 12.71
CA GLN A 29 -3.75 10.97 13.37
C GLN A 29 -3.80 11.94 14.55
N GLU A 30 -4.47 13.09 14.41
CA GLU A 30 -4.69 14.06 15.49
C GLU A 30 -5.51 13.45 16.64
N ASP A 31 -6.50 12.62 16.33
CA ASP A 31 -7.31 11.86 17.30
C ASP A 31 -6.56 10.66 17.92
N ILE A 32 -5.34 10.36 17.45
CA ILE A 32 -4.53 9.21 17.90
C ILE A 32 -5.32 7.89 17.76
N ALA A 33 -6.21 7.80 16.75
CA ALA A 33 -7.07 6.63 16.56
C ALA A 33 -6.25 5.35 16.28
N ARG A 34 -5.09 5.50 15.62
CA ARG A 34 -4.09 4.45 15.42
C ARG A 34 -2.68 5.06 15.27
N PRO A 35 -1.84 5.05 16.31
CA PRO A 35 -0.50 5.61 16.23
C PRO A 35 0.35 4.95 15.13
N ILE A 36 0.86 5.75 14.20
CA ILE A 36 1.81 5.30 13.19
C ILE A 36 3.20 5.30 13.81
N VAL A 37 3.79 4.11 13.96
CA VAL A 37 5.13 3.94 14.55
C VAL A 37 6.22 4.06 13.47
N SER A 38 5.96 3.57 12.25
CA SER A 38 6.92 3.61 11.14
C SER A 38 6.22 3.43 9.79
N ASN A 39 6.80 4.03 8.74
CA ASN A 39 6.47 3.74 7.35
C ASN A 39 7.54 2.78 6.80
N GLN A 40 7.24 1.47 6.85
CA GLN A 40 8.25 0.45 6.56
C GLN A 40 8.56 0.35 5.07
N ILE A 41 9.84 0.16 4.76
CA ILE A 41 10.34 -0.30 3.47
C ILE A 41 10.90 -1.69 3.70
N ALA A 42 10.24 -2.71 3.17
CA ALA A 42 10.66 -4.10 3.30
C ALA A 42 11.44 -4.54 2.04
N ALA A 43 12.53 -5.27 2.25
CA ALA A 43 13.27 -5.95 1.19
C ALA A 43 12.97 -7.46 1.22
N GLY A 44 13.02 -8.10 0.06
CA GLY A 44 12.96 -9.55 -0.07
C GLY A 44 14.34 -10.14 -0.30
N CYS A 45 14.59 -11.34 0.21
CA CYS A 45 15.78 -12.13 -0.10
C CYS A 45 15.35 -13.44 -0.76
N TRP A 46 16.10 -13.88 -1.78
CA TRP A 46 15.88 -15.16 -2.46
C TRP A 46 17.22 -15.76 -2.86
N HIS A 47 17.20 -17.06 -3.18
CA HIS A 47 18.41 -17.75 -3.59
C HIS A 47 18.83 -17.30 -5.01
N PRO A 48 20.14 -17.16 -5.31
CA PRO A 48 20.62 -16.73 -6.63
C PRO A 48 20.14 -17.51 -7.86
N TYR A 49 19.71 -18.77 -7.71
CA TYR A 49 19.18 -19.58 -8.80
C TYR A 49 17.70 -19.30 -9.08
N VAL A 50 17.01 -18.52 -8.24
CA VAL A 50 15.62 -18.08 -8.51
C VAL A 50 15.71 -16.83 -9.36
N LYS A 51 15.12 -16.90 -10.55
CA LYS A 51 15.16 -15.83 -11.55
C LYS A 51 13.77 -15.25 -11.76
N SER A 52 13.74 -14.03 -12.32
CA SER A 52 12.51 -13.30 -12.65
C SER A 52 11.58 -13.02 -11.46
N TYR A 53 12.12 -13.04 -10.22
CA TYR A 53 11.38 -12.63 -9.03
C TYR A 53 11.06 -11.13 -9.08
N THR A 54 9.78 -10.76 -8.95
CA THR A 54 9.33 -9.37 -8.98
C THR A 54 8.75 -8.96 -7.63
N ILE A 55 9.38 -7.99 -6.97
CA ILE A 55 8.82 -7.34 -5.77
C ILE A 55 7.85 -6.25 -6.22
N GLN A 56 6.62 -6.29 -5.69
CA GLN A 56 5.65 -5.22 -5.93
C GLN A 56 6.02 -3.94 -5.20
N THR A 57 5.91 -2.80 -5.89
CA THR A 57 6.07 -1.48 -5.29
C THR A 57 4.79 -1.04 -4.59
N ASN A 58 4.92 -0.42 -3.42
CA ASN A 58 3.79 0.11 -2.64
C ASN A 58 2.73 -0.95 -2.30
N SER A 59 3.18 -2.16 -1.98
CA SER A 59 2.31 -3.25 -1.55
C SER A 59 2.72 -3.75 -0.17
N ILE A 60 1.75 -3.82 0.74
CA ILE A 60 1.90 -4.56 2.00
C ILE A 60 1.78 -6.08 1.76
N TYR A 61 1.35 -6.48 0.57
CA TYR A 61 1.19 -7.86 0.12
C TYR A 61 2.18 -8.08 -1.03
N ASN A 62 3.39 -8.53 -0.74
CA ASN A 62 4.54 -8.65 -1.66
C ASN A 62 4.39 -9.67 -2.82
N GLY A 63 3.27 -9.66 -3.54
CA GLY A 63 3.15 -10.14 -4.93
C GLY A 63 3.34 -11.64 -5.13
N TRP A 64 2.38 -12.46 -4.71
CA TRP A 64 2.41 -13.94 -4.83
C TRP A 64 2.04 -14.46 -6.23
N ARG A 65 2.41 -13.74 -7.31
CA ARG A 65 2.27 -14.25 -8.68
C ARG A 65 3.61 -14.79 -9.15
N PHE A 66 3.67 -16.11 -9.29
CA PHE A 66 4.92 -16.85 -9.58
C PHE A 66 4.97 -17.36 -11.02
N GLU A 67 4.09 -16.84 -11.89
CA GLU A 67 3.96 -17.23 -13.29
C GLU A 67 5.25 -17.04 -14.10
N ASP A 68 6.04 -16.01 -13.77
CA ASP A 68 7.31 -15.72 -14.44
C ASP A 68 8.52 -16.37 -13.76
N PHE A 69 8.32 -17.06 -12.63
CA PHE A 69 9.44 -17.51 -11.79
C PHE A 69 10.01 -18.81 -12.32
N TRP A 70 11.33 -18.94 -12.27
CA TRP A 70 11.99 -20.18 -12.65
C TRP A 70 13.29 -20.41 -11.88
N LEU A 71 13.78 -21.65 -11.94
CA LEU A 71 14.99 -22.10 -11.29
C LEU A 71 16.06 -22.37 -12.35
N ASP A 72 17.20 -21.72 -12.18
CA ASP A 72 18.41 -21.92 -13.00
C ASP A 72 19.21 -23.11 -12.45
N ARG A 73 18.69 -24.32 -12.73
CA ARG A 73 19.21 -25.62 -12.27
C ARG A 73 18.95 -26.72 -13.29
#